data_AF-A0AAV8GAA9-F1
#
_entry.id   AF-A0AAV8GAA9-F1
#
_cell.length_a   1.000
_cell.length_b   1.000
_cell.length_c   1.000
_cell.angle_alpha   90.00
_cell.angle_beta   90.00
_cell.angle_gamma   90.00
#
_symmetry.space_group_name_H-M   'P 1'
#
loop_
_entity.id
_entity.type
_entity.pdbx_description
1 polymer ?
#
loop_
_entity_poly.entity_id
_entity_poly.type
_entity_poly.pdbx_seq_one_letter_code
_entity_poly.pdbx_strand_id
1 'polypeptide(L)'
;MEWLVQEDSDFSREYQVCLFPCLIREGGRVKLQPILMPVSEYDHSEKGDALYAMELSLALEKLTNEKLLHLQKVAEQCKDVELMNYIESEFLGEQVEAIKKTFEFISQLRRVGHGHGVWHFDQILPHGDGVHG
;
A
#
# COMPACT_ATOMS: atom_id res chain seq x y z
N MET A 1 -13.67 -4.12 -4.17
CA MET A 1 -12.64 -4.58 -3.21
C MET A 1 -11.47 -5.22 -3.95
N GLU A 2 -11.74 -6.14 -4.88
CA GLU A 2 -10.71 -6.81 -5.71
C GLU A 2 -9.84 -5.83 -6.52
N TRP A 3 -10.44 -4.79 -7.12
CA TRP A 3 -9.71 -3.72 -7.80
C TRP A 3 -8.72 -2.97 -6.91
N LEU A 4 -9.11 -2.64 -5.68
CA LEU A 4 -8.24 -1.92 -4.74
C LEU A 4 -7.06 -2.79 -4.30
N VAL A 5 -7.30 -4.08 -4.07
CA VAL A 5 -6.23 -5.05 -3.77
C VAL A 5 -5.28 -5.22 -4.96
N GLN A 6 -5.82 -5.21 -6.19
CA GLN A 6 -5.02 -5.28 -7.41
C GLN A 6 -4.16 -4.03 -7.61
N GLU A 7 -4.75 -2.85 -7.41
CA GLU A 7 -4.07 -1.55 -7.54
C GLU A 7 -2.96 -1.39 -6.48
N ASP A 8 -3.24 -1.73 -5.21
CA ASP A 8 -2.22 -1.76 -4.14
C ASP A 8 -1.09 -2.76 -4.46
N SER A 9 -1.42 -3.91 -5.05
CA SER A 9 -0.44 -4.93 -5.44
C SER A 9 0.44 -4.47 -6.61
N ASP A 10 -0.15 -3.85 -7.63
CA ASP A 10 0.56 -3.32 -8.79
C ASP A 10 1.47 -2.15 -8.39
N PHE A 11 1.01 -1.29 -7.49
CA PHE A 11 1.80 -0.20 -6.91
C PHE A 11 2.99 -0.71 -6.09
N SER A 12 2.78 -1.73 -5.24
CA SER A 12 3.86 -2.42 -4.52
C SER A 12 4.92 -2.99 -5.46
N ARG A 13 4.48 -3.55 -6.61
CA ARG A 13 5.36 -4.09 -7.64
C ARG A 13 6.15 -2.99 -8.35
N GLU A 14 5.49 -1.89 -8.69
CA GLU A 14 6.11 -0.73 -9.33
C GLU A 14 7.21 -0.14 -8.44
N TYR A 15 6.97 -0.06 -7.12
CA TYR A 15 8.00 0.32 -6.16
C TYR A 15 9.21 -0.61 -6.12
N GLN A 16 9.01 -1.93 -6.15
CA GLN A 16 10.13 -2.87 -6.26
C GLN A 16 10.89 -2.68 -7.58
N VAL A 17 10.18 -2.43 -8.67
CA VAL A 17 10.77 -2.20 -9.99
C VAL A 17 11.55 -0.88 -10.06
N CYS A 18 11.17 0.14 -9.31
CA CYS A 18 11.88 1.44 -9.29
C CYS A 18 13.09 1.44 -8.33
N LEU A 19 12.98 0.77 -7.17
CA LEU A 19 14.09 0.63 -6.20
C LEU A 19 15.26 -0.22 -6.75
N PHE A 20 14.96 -1.24 -7.57
CA PHE A 20 15.99 -2.14 -8.13
C PHE A 20 17.03 -1.41 -9.00
N PRO A 21 16.64 -0.62 -10.03
CA PRO A 21 17.55 0.16 -10.85
C PRO A 21 18.34 1.21 -10.06
N CYS A 22 17.73 1.90 -9.09
CA CYS A 22 18.44 2.88 -8.26
C CYS A 22 19.56 2.21 -7.46
N LEU A 23 19.30 1.07 -6.82
CA LEU A 23 20.32 0.31 -6.07
C LEU A 23 21.44 -0.23 -6.99
N ILE A 24 21.10 -0.69 -8.20
CA ILE A 24 22.09 -1.20 -9.17
C ILE A 24 22.96 -0.07 -9.73
N ARG A 25 22.38 1.12 -9.97
CA ARG A 25 23.07 2.30 -10.51
C ARG A 25 24.14 2.82 -9.56
N GLU A 26 23.89 2.76 -8.25
CA GLU A 26 24.87 3.12 -7.20
C GLU A 26 25.88 1.98 -6.88
N GLY A 27 25.89 0.90 -7.68
CA GLY A 27 26.80 -0.24 -7.50
C GLY A 27 26.39 -1.22 -6.38
N GLY A 28 25.17 -1.08 -5.86
CA GLY A 28 24.59 -1.99 -4.88
C GLY A 28 24.27 -3.37 -5.46
N ARG A 29 24.38 -4.41 -4.64
CA ARG A 29 23.92 -5.77 -5.00
C ARG A 29 22.56 -6.04 -4.36
N VAL A 30 21.56 -6.31 -5.18
CA VAL A 30 20.24 -6.67 -4.69
C VAL A 30 20.21 -8.14 -4.26
N LYS A 31 19.73 -8.39 -3.04
CA LYS A 31 19.43 -9.75 -2.54
C LYS A 31 17.93 -9.90 -2.36
N LEU A 32 17.32 -10.67 -3.25
CA LEU A 32 15.92 -11.05 -3.12
C LEU A 32 15.74 -12.02 -1.95
N GLN A 33 14.74 -11.75 -1.12
CA GLN A 33 14.32 -12.65 -0.05
C GLN A 33 12.98 -13.30 -0.44
N PRO A 34 12.73 -14.55 -0.01
CA PRO A 34 11.45 -15.20 -0.25
C PRO A 34 10.31 -14.41 0.39
N ILE A 35 9.26 -14.16 -0.40
CA ILE A 35 8.02 -13.52 0.06
C ILE A 35 7.16 -14.59 0.73
N LEU A 36 6.68 -14.32 1.95
CA LEU A 36 5.77 -15.21 2.65
C LEU A 36 4.40 -15.23 1.97
N MET A 37 3.74 -16.39 1.98
CA MET A 37 2.39 -16.51 1.43
C MET A 37 1.44 -15.57 2.21
N PRO A 38 0.69 -14.70 1.53
CA PRO A 38 -0.27 -13.84 2.20
C PRO A 38 -1.43 -14.66 2.77
N VAL A 39 -2.10 -14.10 3.76
CA VAL A 39 -3.31 -14.71 4.35
C VAL A 39 -4.43 -14.71 3.30
N SER A 40 -5.04 -15.87 3.07
CA SER A 40 -6.08 -16.07 2.05
C SER A 40 -7.51 -15.91 2.57
N GLU A 41 -7.71 -15.92 3.89
CA GLU A 41 -9.02 -15.82 4.54
C GLU A 41 -9.12 -14.52 5.33
N TYR A 42 -10.11 -13.70 4.97
CA TYR A 42 -10.40 -12.41 5.58
C TYR A 42 -11.70 -12.42 6.40
N ASP A 43 -12.29 -13.61 6.61
CA ASP A 43 -13.56 -13.75 7.33
C ASP A 43 -13.38 -13.35 8.80
N HIS A 44 -14.07 -12.29 9.22
CA HIS A 44 -14.01 -11.78 10.58
C HIS A 44 -15.40 -11.53 11.14
N SER A 45 -15.88 -12.47 11.97
CA SER A 45 -17.25 -12.56 12.48
C SER A 45 -17.81 -11.29 13.14
N GLU A 46 -16.97 -10.48 13.79
CA GLU A 46 -17.42 -9.24 14.46
C GLU A 46 -17.32 -7.96 13.61
N LYS A 47 -16.43 -7.93 12.60
CA LYS A 47 -16.11 -6.70 11.85
C LYS A 47 -16.62 -6.76 10.40
N GLY A 48 -16.86 -7.96 9.88
CA GLY A 48 -17.09 -8.22 8.47
C GLY A 48 -15.80 -8.13 7.65
N ASP A 49 -15.75 -8.91 6.58
CA ASP A 49 -14.55 -9.14 5.77
C ASP A 49 -13.97 -7.84 5.21
N ALA A 50 -14.84 -6.92 4.80
CA ALA A 50 -14.42 -5.67 4.17
C ALA A 50 -13.74 -4.69 5.13
N LEU A 51 -14.27 -4.54 6.35
CA LEU A 51 -13.67 -3.67 7.35
C LEU A 51 -12.36 -4.28 7.87
N TYR A 52 -12.34 -5.60 8.07
CA TYR A 52 -11.13 -6.30 8.49
C TYR A 52 -10.00 -6.23 7.44
N ALA A 53 -10.32 -6.43 6.16
CA ALA A 53 -9.36 -6.30 5.07
C ALA A 53 -8.77 -4.87 4.98
N MET A 54 -9.61 -3.84 5.14
CA MET A 54 -9.14 -2.44 5.12
C MET A 54 -8.27 -2.10 6.34
N GLU A 55 -8.61 -2.60 7.53
CA GLU A 55 -7.75 -2.43 8.71
C GLU A 55 -6.40 -3.14 8.56
N LEU A 56 -6.37 -4.30 7.90
CA LEU A 56 -5.12 -4.99 7.57
C LEU A 56 -4.30 -4.21 6.54
N SER A 57 -4.92 -3.73 5.46
CA SER A 57 -4.26 -2.85 4.47
C SER A 57 -3.64 -1.63 5.16
N LEU A 58 -4.39 -0.94 6.04
CA LEU A 58 -3.84 0.19 6.80
C LEU A 58 -2.62 -0.19 7.66
N ALA A 59 -2.64 -1.37 8.28
CA ALA A 59 -1.50 -1.85 9.06
C ALA A 59 -0.28 -2.11 8.18
N LEU A 60 -0.48 -2.65 6.98
CA LEU A 60 0.59 -2.87 6.00
C LEU A 60 1.16 -1.56 5.46
N GLU A 61 0.31 -0.60 5.08
CA GLU A 61 0.76 0.72 4.62
C GLU A 61 1.61 1.45 5.68
N LYS A 62 1.17 1.42 6.95
CA LYS A 62 1.95 1.97 8.06
C LYS A 62 3.30 1.26 8.24
N LEU A 63 3.32 -0.07 8.14
CA LEU A 63 4.55 -0.83 8.23
C LEU A 63 5.50 -0.48 7.07
N THR A 64 4.99 -0.35 5.85
CA THR A 64 5.77 0.06 4.68
C THR A 64 6.37 1.45 4.87
N ASN A 65 5.56 2.40 5.34
CA ASN A 65 6.05 3.76 5.66
C ASN A 65 7.14 3.74 6.74
N GLU A 66 6.99 2.94 7.80
CA GLU A 66 8.05 2.75 8.81
C GLU A 66 9.35 2.19 8.21
N LYS A 67 9.25 1.24 7.27
CA LYS A 67 10.43 0.69 6.56
C LYS A 67 11.09 1.72 5.66
N LEU A 68 10.32 2.57 4.97
CA LEU A 68 10.85 3.67 4.15
C LEU A 68 11.57 4.71 5.00
N LEU A 69 10.99 5.10 6.14
CA LEU A 69 11.66 5.99 7.11
C LEU A 69 12.94 5.38 7.67
N HIS A 70 12.96 4.06 7.91
CA HIS A 70 14.18 3.38 8.32
C HIS A 70 15.24 3.40 7.20
N LEU A 71 14.85 3.16 5.95
CA LEU A 71 15.75 3.24 4.80
C LEU A 71 16.33 4.66 4.65
N GLN A 72 15.50 5.69 4.81
CA GLN A 72 15.93 7.08 4.80
C GLN A 72 16.98 7.37 5.89
N LYS A 73 16.77 6.89 7.12
CA LYS A 73 17.76 7.01 8.21
C LYS A 73 19.09 6.34 7.89
N VAL A 74 19.06 5.19 7.21
CA VAL A 74 20.28 4.52 6.75
C VAL A 74 20.98 5.36 5.67
N ALA A 75 20.23 5.93 4.72
CA ALA A 75 20.77 6.84 3.71
C ALA A 75 21.42 8.08 4.35
N GLU A 76 20.78 8.67 5.36
CA GLU A 76 21.30 9.80 6.14
C GLU A 76 22.64 9.44 6.84
N GLN A 77 22.71 8.27 7.48
CA GLN A 77 23.95 7.79 8.13
C GLN A 77 25.09 7.58 7.12
N CYS A 78 24.75 7.12 5.91
CA CYS A 78 25.68 6.98 4.80
C CYS A 78 26.03 8.31 4.10
N LYS A 79 25.34 9.40 4.47
CA LYS A 79 25.43 10.73 3.82
C LYS A 79 25.08 10.68 2.33
N ASP A 80 24.18 9.79 1.95
CA ASP A 80 23.70 9.64 0.58
C ASP A 80 22.49 10.55 0.35
N VAL A 81 22.78 11.79 -0.08
CA VAL A 81 21.78 12.84 -0.27
C VAL A 81 20.87 12.53 -1.45
N GLU A 82 21.36 11.82 -2.48
CA GLU A 82 20.56 11.49 -3.67
C GLU A 82 19.52 10.42 -3.32
N LEU A 83 19.93 9.36 -2.62
CA LEU A 83 19.00 8.32 -2.15
C LEU A 83 17.97 8.88 -1.18
N MET A 84 18.38 9.77 -0.27
CA MET A 84 17.47 10.41 0.67
C MET A 84 16.39 11.23 -0.04
N ASN A 85 16.79 12.05 -1.02
CA ASN A 85 15.87 12.87 -1.82
C ASN A 85 14.92 12.01 -2.66
N TYR A 86 15.43 10.92 -3.25
CA TYR A 86 14.62 9.97 -4.01
C TYR A 86 13.56 9.27 -3.15
N ILE A 87 13.90 8.86 -1.91
CA ILE A 87 12.92 8.25 -0.99
C ILE A 87 11.85 9.26 -0.57
N GLU A 88 12.24 10.51 -0.32
CA GLU A 88 11.31 11.58 0.05
C GLU A 88 10.35 11.94 -1.09
N SER A 89 10.86 12.12 -2.31
CA SER A 89 10.06 12.58 -3.45
C SER A 89 9.12 11.50 -3.98
N GLU A 90 9.62 10.27 -4.13
CA GLU A 90 8.88 9.22 -4.83
C GLU A 90 8.04 8.34 -3.90
N PHE A 91 8.35 8.24 -2.60
CA PHE A 91 7.71 7.23 -1.73
C PHE A 91 7.03 7.82 -0.50
N LEU A 92 7.70 8.71 0.26
CA LEU A 92 7.14 9.20 1.53
C LEU A 92 5.90 10.08 1.33
N GLY A 93 5.85 10.88 0.27
CA GLY A 93 4.67 11.66 -0.10
C GLY A 93 3.47 10.76 -0.41
N GLU A 94 3.66 9.79 -1.30
CA GLU A 94 2.62 8.85 -1.72
C GLU A 94 2.12 8.00 -0.56
N GLN A 95 3.01 7.57 0.34
CA GLN A 95 2.63 6.81 1.53
C GLN A 95 1.72 7.60 2.49
N VAL A 96 1.95 8.89 2.66
CA VAL A 96 1.06 9.73 3.48
C VAL A 96 -0.33 9.82 2.84
N GLU A 97 -0.42 9.89 1.51
CA GLU A 97 -1.68 9.92 0.79
C GLU A 97 -2.41 8.57 0.83
N ALA A 98 -1.69 7.46 0.62
CA ALA A 98 -2.23 6.10 0.73
C ALA A 98 -2.82 5.83 2.12
N ILE A 99 -2.06 6.13 3.19
CA ILE A 99 -2.53 5.97 4.57
C ILE A 99 -3.80 6.79 4.84
N LYS A 100 -3.87 8.04 4.34
CA LYS A 100 -5.06 8.90 4.48
C LYS A 100 -6.27 8.29 3.78
N LYS A 101 -6.10 7.88 2.51
CA LYS A 101 -7.16 7.27 1.69
C LYS A 101 -7.71 6.01 2.37
N THR A 102 -6.85 5.15 2.89
CA THR A 102 -7.28 3.94 3.63
C THR A 102 -8.01 4.29 4.93
N PHE A 103 -7.58 5.33 5.65
CA PHE A 103 -8.31 5.82 6.83
C PHE A 103 -9.71 6.37 6.51
N GLU A 104 -9.85 7.07 5.38
CA GLU A 104 -11.15 7.55 4.90
C GLU A 104 -12.07 6.39 4.56
N PHE A 105 -11.56 5.36 3.89
CA PHE A 105 -12.30 4.12 3.59
C PHE A 105 -12.77 3.39 4.85
N ILE A 106 -11.90 3.22 5.85
CA ILE A 106 -12.28 2.64 7.15
C ILE A 106 -13.38 3.47 7.82
N SER A 107 -13.25 4.80 7.79
CA SER A 107 -14.22 5.71 8.40
C SER A 107 -15.58 5.64 7.71
N GLN A 108 -15.59 5.54 6.37
CA GLN A 108 -16.81 5.34 5.59
C GLN A 108 -17.44 3.99 5.92
N LEU A 109 -16.70 2.88 5.85
CA LEU A 109 -17.20 1.53 6.18
C LEU A 109 -17.79 1.45 7.59
N ARG A 110 -17.14 2.05 8.59
CA ARG A 110 -17.67 2.14 9.96
C ARG A 110 -18.97 2.94 10.04
N ARG A 111 -19.17 3.92 9.16
CA ARG A 111 -20.37 4.77 9.12
C ARG A 111 -21.54 4.11 8.39
N VAL A 112 -21.28 3.35 7.33
CA VAL A 112 -22.35 2.69 6.54
C VAL A 112 -22.83 1.37 7.16
N GLY A 113 -22.01 0.73 8.01
CA GLY A 113 -22.35 -0.52 8.68
C GLY A 113 -22.38 -1.74 7.74
N HIS A 114 -22.86 -2.87 8.23
CA HIS A 114 -22.85 -4.15 7.51
C HIS A 114 -23.95 -4.22 6.43
N GLY A 115 -23.77 -5.10 5.44
CA GLY A 115 -24.79 -5.39 4.41
C GLY A 115 -24.79 -4.37 3.27
N HIS A 116 -25.92 -3.67 3.06
CA HIS A 116 -26.14 -2.78 1.91
C HIS A 116 -25.13 -1.61 1.83
N GLY A 117 -24.54 -1.22 2.96
CA GLY A 117 -23.52 -0.18 3.02
C GLY A 117 -22.18 -0.58 2.40
N VAL A 118 -21.79 -1.85 2.55
CA VAL A 118 -20.56 -2.41 1.95
C VAL A 118 -20.73 -2.57 0.44
N TRP A 119 -21.90 -3.02 -0.01
CA TRP A 119 -22.19 -3.13 -1.45
C TRP A 119 -22.19 -1.75 -2.13
N HIS A 120 -22.80 -0.75 -1.49
CA HIS A 120 -22.80 0.61 -2.04
C HIS A 120 -21.41 1.25 -1.98
N PHE A 121 -20.59 0.93 -0.98
CA PHE A 121 -19.19 1.36 -0.91
C PHE A 121 -18.34 0.71 -2.01
N ASP A 122 -18.55 -0.57 -2.28
CA ASP A 122 -17.91 -1.28 -3.38
C ASP A 122 -18.19 -0.61 -4.73
N GLN A 123 -19.43 -0.14 -4.96
CA GLN A 123 -19.84 0.59 -6.17
C GLN A 123 -19.24 2.01 -6.31
N ILE A 124 -18.78 2.64 -5.21
CA ILE A 124 -18.18 3.99 -5.24
C ILE A 124 -16.66 3.92 -5.45
N LEU A 125 -16.04 2.75 -5.23
CA LEU A 125 -14.66 2.54 -5.62
C LEU A 125 -14.57 2.62 -7.14
N PRO A 126 -13.64 3.42 -7.70
CA PRO A 126 -13.48 3.53 -9.14
C PRO A 126 -13.23 2.13 -9.71
N HIS A 127 -14.25 1.58 -10.38
CA HIS A 127 -14.06 0.45 -11.25
C HIS A 127 -13.32 1.02 -12.45
N GLY A 128 -12.06 0.65 -12.66
CA GLY A 128 -11.35 1.06 -13.86
C GLY A 128 -12.25 0.81 -15.06
N ASP A 129 -12.56 1.88 -15.82
CA ASP A 129 -13.47 1.85 -16.96
C ASP A 129 -12.99 0.82 -17.98
N GLY A 130 -13.49 -0.40 -17.83
CA GLY A 130 -13.42 -1.47 -18.79
C GLY A 130 -14.56 -1.28 -19.78
N VAL A 131 -14.29 -0.49 -20.82
CA VAL A 131 -14.81 -0.62 -22.20
C VAL A 131 -16.12 -1.41 -22.33
N HIS A 132 -17.26 -0.73 -22.47
CA HIS A 132 -18.36 -1.15 -23.35
C HIS A 132 -19.35 0.00 -23.57
N GLY A 133 -19.40 0.54 -24.79
CA GLY A 133 -20.38 1.51 -25.26
C GLY A 133 -19.82 2.49 -26.27
#